data_AF-A0A0U5B8C9-F1
#
_entry.id   AF-A0A0U5B8C9-F1
#
_cell.length_a   1.000
_cell.length_b   1.000
_cell.length_c   1.000
_cell.angle_alpha   90.00
_cell.angle_beta   90.00
_cell.angle_gamma   90.00
#
_symmetry.space_group_name_H-M   'P 1'
#
loop_
_entity.id
_entity.type
_entity.pdbx_description
1 polymer ?
#
loop_
_entity_poly.entity_id
_entity_poly.type
_entity_poly.pdbx_seq_one_letter_code
_entity_poly.pdbx_strand_id
1 'polypeptide(L)'
;MDIQRTVKKWGIAMTAGAVLGTGVITPVSAAPQHETKELQVLDSYLPEDIAKHWARNKVYDMVHAGYVNGYTDASGTVTVRPDRKITRAEFVELLVKTLGLKKSPDREPKSFSDVDSSEWYYNSVTIASSLGIVSGTTESSFGPERYITRGEIAALLVRAFAYTIAFDEGTTRHFKDVGNTYWASREIDKASRAGVISGYKGNVFKPFEYATRAEAMTMLYNALYLEENAVPTDKALLDLVKTIEEERSRALLAVDPNRLKEIVDARYAGYYKALQNVEVLLLRKAKEQGYEVSISRTGELTEKVLGKWNRIALVEVDGAEYTLTAKKDGEEWKAVEKFKGVVMLKKDPTTNEWRIYTSDIQLFATKQLLEKLGIK
;
A
#
# COMPACT_ATOMS: atom_id res chain seq x y z
N MET A 1 16.32 -5.90 -18.10
CA MET A 1 14.89 -6.23 -18.31
C MET A 1 14.11 -4.98 -17.92
N ASP A 2 13.42 -4.35 -18.86
CA ASP A 2 12.91 -2.98 -18.72
C ASP A 2 11.73 -2.94 -17.72
N ILE A 3 12.04 -2.71 -16.44
CA ILE A 3 11.06 -2.54 -15.34
C ILE A 3 10.04 -1.47 -15.72
N GLN A 4 10.43 -0.44 -16.49
CA GLN A 4 9.47 0.53 -17.02
C GLN A 4 8.57 -0.06 -18.10
N ARG A 5 8.99 -1.03 -18.92
CA ARG A 5 8.07 -1.73 -19.83
C ARG A 5 7.14 -2.69 -19.10
N THR A 6 7.60 -3.40 -18.06
CA THR A 6 6.74 -4.31 -17.28
C THR A 6 5.74 -3.52 -16.43
N VAL A 7 6.17 -2.48 -15.72
CA VAL A 7 5.30 -1.62 -14.90
C VAL A 7 4.37 -0.72 -15.74
N LYS A 8 4.74 -0.38 -16.98
CA LYS A 8 3.90 0.47 -17.87
C LYS A 8 2.87 -0.32 -18.68
N LYS A 9 3.12 -1.62 -18.95
CA LYS A 9 2.11 -2.53 -19.51
C LYS A 9 1.03 -2.87 -18.46
N TRP A 10 1.45 -2.94 -17.21
CA TRP A 10 0.61 -3.15 -16.03
C TRP A 10 0.57 -1.88 -15.19
N GLY A 11 0.30 -0.73 -15.82
CA GLY A 11 -0.31 0.36 -15.09
C GLY A 11 -1.65 -0.19 -14.61
N ILE A 12 -1.62 -0.93 -13.50
CA ILE A 12 -2.75 -1.61 -12.88
C ILE A 12 -3.73 -0.49 -12.63
N ALA A 13 -4.63 -0.36 -13.59
CA ALA A 13 -5.88 0.32 -13.43
C ALA A 13 -6.66 -0.56 -12.45
N MET A 14 -6.23 -0.57 -11.19
CA MET A 14 -7.18 -0.51 -10.09
C MET A 14 -7.83 0.86 -10.21
N THR A 15 -8.61 1.04 -11.28
CA THR A 15 -9.75 1.92 -11.26
C THR A 15 -10.58 1.40 -10.10
N ALA A 16 -10.91 2.29 -9.16
CA ALA A 16 -12.01 2.00 -8.23
C ALA A 16 -13.23 1.46 -9.00
N GLY A 17 -13.40 1.83 -10.28
CA GLY A 17 -14.40 1.26 -11.20
C GLY A 17 -14.24 -0.21 -11.65
N ALA A 18 -13.14 -0.91 -11.39
CA ALA A 18 -13.08 -2.37 -11.60
C ALA A 18 -13.51 -3.15 -10.35
N VAL A 19 -13.29 -2.58 -9.16
CA VAL A 19 -13.86 -3.08 -7.89
C VAL A 19 -15.36 -2.76 -7.82
N LEU A 20 -15.80 -1.67 -8.46
CA LEU A 20 -17.19 -1.25 -8.56
C LEU A 20 -17.73 -1.57 -9.95
N GLY A 21 -18.03 -2.84 -10.22
CA GLY A 21 -18.59 -3.27 -11.51
C GLY A 21 -19.82 -2.45 -11.88
N THR A 22 -19.72 -1.57 -12.88
CA THR A 22 -20.80 -0.84 -13.60
C THR A 22 -21.92 -0.16 -12.81
N GLY A 23 -21.92 -0.21 -11.48
CA GLY A 23 -22.77 0.54 -10.60
C GLY A 23 -21.92 1.58 -9.93
N VAL A 24 -22.06 2.82 -10.37
CA VAL A 24 -21.48 4.00 -9.75
C VAL A 24 -21.71 3.91 -8.22
N ILE A 25 -20.69 3.62 -7.41
CA ILE A 25 -20.69 4.18 -6.06
C ILE A 25 -20.39 5.64 -6.30
N THR A 26 -21.46 6.39 -6.52
CA THR A 26 -21.44 7.81 -6.25
C THR A 26 -20.99 7.95 -4.81
N PRO A 27 -20.03 8.85 -4.50
CA PRO A 27 -19.86 9.31 -3.12
C PRO A 27 -21.25 9.54 -2.57
N VAL A 28 -21.63 8.82 -1.51
CA VAL A 28 -22.86 9.14 -0.81
C VAL A 28 -22.56 10.42 -0.03
N SER A 29 -22.54 11.55 -0.74
CA SER A 29 -22.59 12.83 -0.07
C SER A 29 -23.96 12.89 0.60
N ALA A 30 -23.95 12.80 1.93
CA ALA A 30 -25.08 12.91 2.84
C ALA A 30 -26.06 11.71 2.88
N ALA A 31 -25.69 10.64 3.59
CA ALA A 31 -26.65 9.78 4.30
C ALA A 31 -26.07 9.31 5.66
N PRO A 32 -26.90 9.07 6.69
CA PRO A 32 -26.50 9.21 8.09
C PRO A 32 -25.93 7.93 8.72
N GLN A 33 -24.81 8.07 9.44
CA GLN A 33 -24.49 7.47 10.75
C GLN A 33 -24.80 5.98 11.05
N HIS A 34 -24.96 5.13 10.03
CA HIS A 34 -25.27 3.69 10.17
C HIS A 34 -24.32 2.76 9.39
N GLU A 35 -23.13 3.23 9.00
CA GLU A 35 -22.13 2.35 8.40
C GLU A 35 -21.50 1.43 9.45
N THR A 36 -21.47 0.13 9.16
CA THR A 36 -20.72 -0.82 9.99
C THR A 36 -19.24 -0.44 10.04
N LYS A 37 -18.57 -0.69 11.16
CA LYS A 37 -17.16 -0.36 11.36
C LYS A 37 -16.27 -0.94 10.25
N GLU A 38 -16.63 -2.11 9.73
CA GLU A 38 -15.95 -2.78 8.63
C GLU A 38 -15.97 -1.96 7.33
N LEU A 39 -17.11 -1.34 6.99
CA LEU A 39 -17.24 -0.48 5.81
C LEU A 39 -16.47 0.83 5.98
N GLN A 40 -16.57 1.47 7.14
CA GLN A 40 -15.79 2.69 7.45
C GLN A 40 -14.28 2.44 7.32
N VAL A 41 -13.80 1.27 7.78
CA VAL A 41 -12.41 0.88 7.63
C VAL A 41 -12.06 0.62 6.17
N LEU A 42 -12.94 -0.03 5.39
CA LEU A 42 -12.72 -0.24 3.96
C LEU A 42 -12.61 1.09 3.19
N ASP A 43 -13.52 2.03 3.47
CA ASP A 43 -13.58 3.33 2.80
C ASP A 43 -12.39 4.22 3.15
N SER A 44 -11.78 4.04 4.32
CA SER A 44 -10.54 4.73 4.70
C SER A 44 -9.37 4.47 3.73
N TYR A 45 -9.42 3.38 2.95
CA TYR A 45 -8.44 3.04 1.92
C TYR A 45 -8.81 3.57 0.52
N LEU A 46 -9.97 4.21 0.37
CA LEU A 46 -10.48 4.74 -0.90
C LEU A 46 -10.59 6.28 -0.91
N PRO A 47 -9.53 7.04 -0.52
CA PRO A 47 -9.60 8.50 -0.46
C PRO A 47 -9.88 9.09 -1.84
N GLU A 48 -10.88 9.98 -1.94
CA GLU A 48 -11.35 10.51 -3.22
C GLU A 48 -10.41 11.54 -3.84
N ASP A 49 -9.63 12.24 -3.01
CA ASP A 49 -8.75 13.33 -3.42
C ASP A 49 -7.54 12.87 -4.26
N ILE A 50 -7.32 11.55 -4.37
CA ILE A 50 -6.31 10.94 -5.25
C ILE A 50 -6.90 10.31 -6.52
N ALA A 51 -8.23 10.21 -6.65
CA ALA A 51 -8.89 9.44 -7.70
C ALA A 51 -8.57 9.93 -9.13
N LYS A 52 -8.29 11.22 -9.30
CA LYS A 52 -7.92 11.86 -10.60
C LYS A 52 -6.49 12.43 -10.61
N HIS A 53 -5.72 12.18 -9.55
CA HIS A 53 -4.40 12.78 -9.37
C HIS A 53 -3.32 12.03 -10.19
N TRP A 54 -2.27 12.72 -10.66
CA TRP A 54 -1.23 12.09 -11.50
C TRP A 54 -0.49 10.94 -10.79
N ALA A 55 -0.38 11.03 -9.47
CA ALA A 55 0.25 10.02 -8.62
C ALA A 55 -0.71 8.90 -8.18
N ARG A 56 -1.96 8.91 -8.67
CA ARG A 56 -3.06 8.01 -8.28
C ARG A 56 -2.61 6.58 -8.02
N ASN A 57 -2.03 5.92 -9.02
CA ASN A 57 -1.71 4.50 -8.93
C ASN A 57 -0.69 4.20 -7.81
N LYS A 58 0.35 5.03 -7.69
CA LYS A 58 1.40 4.84 -6.67
C LYS A 58 0.90 5.16 -5.27
N VAL A 59 0.10 6.22 -5.15
CA VAL A 59 -0.44 6.64 -3.85
C VAL A 59 -1.51 5.67 -3.36
N TYR A 60 -2.41 5.20 -4.23
CA TYR A 60 -3.35 4.12 -3.88
C TYR A 60 -2.61 2.86 -3.45
N ASP A 61 -1.54 2.45 -4.15
CA ASP A 61 -0.78 1.26 -3.74
C ASP A 61 -0.21 1.41 -2.31
N MET A 62 0.36 2.58 -2.00
CA MET A 62 0.87 2.86 -0.65
C MET A 62 -0.22 2.95 0.42
N VAL A 63 -1.41 3.49 0.07
CA VAL A 63 -2.58 3.52 0.96
C VAL A 63 -3.09 2.10 1.18
N HIS A 64 -3.30 1.33 0.11
CA HIS A 64 -3.77 -0.06 0.17
C HIS A 64 -2.79 -0.95 0.94
N ALA A 65 -1.49 -0.73 0.81
CA ALA A 65 -0.47 -1.42 1.60
C ALA A 65 -0.49 -1.01 3.08
N GLY A 66 -1.18 0.06 3.46
CA GLY A 66 -1.20 0.60 4.81
C GLY A 66 0.11 1.30 5.20
N TYR A 67 0.90 1.74 4.21
CA TYR A 67 2.11 2.54 4.45
C TYR A 67 1.77 4.03 4.67
N VAL A 68 0.69 4.50 4.05
CA VAL A 68 0.21 5.87 4.18
C VAL A 68 -1.17 5.83 4.82
N ASN A 69 -1.29 6.45 5.98
CA ASN A 69 -2.58 6.81 6.56
C ASN A 69 -2.97 8.21 6.07
N GLY A 70 -4.23 8.38 5.68
CA GLY A 70 -4.77 9.70 5.36
C GLY A 70 -5.10 10.51 6.61
N TYR A 71 -5.62 11.70 6.39
CA TYR A 71 -6.21 12.56 7.42
C TYR A 71 -7.70 12.30 7.46
N THR A 72 -8.17 11.82 8.60
CA THR A 72 -9.59 11.67 8.89
C THR A 72 -10.13 13.00 9.42
N ASP A 73 -11.15 13.55 8.78
CA ASP A 73 -11.85 14.72 9.31
C ASP A 73 -12.94 14.34 10.33
N ALA A 74 -13.65 15.32 10.88
CA ALA A 74 -14.69 15.11 11.88
C ALA A 74 -15.88 14.28 11.36
N SER A 75 -16.05 14.17 10.03
CA SER A 75 -17.08 13.35 9.40
C SER A 75 -16.66 11.89 9.21
N GLY A 76 -15.39 11.56 9.46
CA GLY A 76 -14.83 10.24 9.18
C GLY A 76 -14.21 10.11 7.78
N THR A 77 -14.30 11.16 6.95
CA THR A 77 -13.76 11.14 5.59
C THR A 77 -12.24 11.17 5.62
N VAL A 78 -11.61 10.25 4.90
CA VAL A 78 -10.15 10.13 4.79
C VAL A 78 -9.64 10.81 3.53
N THR A 79 -8.64 11.68 3.68
CA THR A 79 -7.97 12.37 2.55
C THR A 79 -6.46 12.21 2.62
N VAL A 80 -5.78 12.07 1.49
CA VAL A 80 -4.30 11.97 1.47
C VAL A 80 -3.64 13.34 1.44
N ARG A 81 -4.33 14.34 0.88
CA ARG A 81 -3.87 15.70 0.58
C ARG A 81 -2.63 15.69 -0.32
N PRO A 82 -2.70 15.09 -1.52
CA PRO A 82 -1.53 14.78 -2.35
C PRO A 82 -0.68 15.99 -2.72
N ASP A 83 -1.30 17.15 -2.95
CA ASP A 83 -0.63 18.40 -3.35
C ASP A 83 -0.14 19.25 -2.17
N ARG A 84 -0.47 18.87 -0.93
CA ARG A 84 0.03 19.58 0.26
C ARG A 84 1.54 19.38 0.37
N LYS A 85 2.26 20.43 0.76
CA LYS A 85 3.68 20.29 1.13
C LYS A 85 3.81 19.36 2.34
N ILE A 86 4.84 18.51 2.30
CA ILE A 86 5.14 17.55 3.37
C ILE A 86 6.25 18.11 4.25
N THR A 87 6.10 17.96 5.58
CA THR A 87 7.16 18.37 6.51
C THR A 87 8.30 17.34 6.53
N ARG A 88 9.45 17.76 7.04
CA ARG A 88 10.61 16.86 7.19
C ARG A 88 10.31 15.72 8.17
N ALA A 89 9.61 16.01 9.27
CA ALA A 89 9.17 14.99 10.22
C ALA A 89 8.21 13.98 9.57
N GLU A 90 7.22 14.44 8.81
CA GLU A 90 6.27 13.57 8.11
C GLU A 90 6.94 12.64 7.11
N PHE A 91 7.93 13.14 6.35
CA PHE A 91 8.65 12.30 5.41
C PHE A 91 9.53 11.25 6.12
N VAL A 92 10.23 11.62 7.18
CA VAL A 92 11.08 10.69 7.94
C VAL A 92 10.24 9.63 8.65
N GLU A 93 9.11 10.00 9.22
CA GLU A 93 8.13 9.07 9.77
C GLU A 93 7.65 8.07 8.72
N LEU A 94 7.20 8.56 7.57
CA LEU A 94 6.75 7.71 6.46
C LEU A 94 7.85 6.74 6.02
N LEU A 95 9.08 7.23 5.86
CA LEU A 95 10.24 6.43 5.47
C LEU A 95 10.53 5.34 6.51
N VAL A 96 10.65 5.70 7.79
CA VAL A 96 10.97 4.76 8.87
C VAL A 96 9.90 3.69 9.02
N LYS A 97 8.62 4.07 9.03
CA LYS A 97 7.50 3.11 9.14
C LYS A 97 7.39 2.20 7.94
N THR A 98 7.46 2.75 6.73
CA THR A 98 7.38 1.96 5.48
C THR A 98 8.49 0.92 5.44
N LEU A 99 9.69 1.31 5.86
CA LEU A 99 10.85 0.43 5.87
C LEU A 99 11.02 -0.38 7.17
N GLY A 100 10.11 -0.22 8.14
CA GLY A 100 10.23 -0.76 9.51
C GLY A 100 11.64 -0.70 10.07
N LEU A 101 12.28 0.46 9.91
CA LEU A 101 13.64 0.67 10.38
C LEU A 101 13.66 0.59 11.91
N LYS A 102 14.76 0.07 12.43
CA LYS A 102 15.00 -0.05 13.87
C LYS A 102 16.24 0.75 14.24
N LYS A 103 16.32 1.19 15.49
CA LYS A 103 17.50 1.90 16.03
C LYS A 103 18.75 1.03 15.78
N SER A 104 19.82 1.65 15.29
CA SER A 104 21.11 0.96 15.17
C SER A 104 21.62 0.54 16.55
N PRO A 105 22.09 -0.70 16.74
CA PRO A 105 22.76 -1.10 17.97
C PRO A 105 24.17 -0.51 18.09
N ASP A 106 24.79 -0.13 16.96
CA ASP A 106 26.20 0.21 16.87
C ASP A 106 26.46 1.73 16.81
N ARG A 107 25.40 2.54 16.78
CA ARG A 107 25.50 4.00 16.65
C ARG A 107 24.46 4.71 17.49
N GLU A 108 24.93 5.58 18.37
CA GLU A 108 24.03 6.46 19.11
C GLU A 108 23.37 7.50 18.19
N PRO A 109 22.08 7.79 18.40
CA PRO A 109 21.36 8.79 17.64
C PRO A 109 21.86 10.17 18.04
N LYS A 110 21.96 11.06 17.07
CA LYS A 110 22.16 12.49 17.34
C LYS A 110 20.88 13.07 17.93
N SER A 111 20.99 13.79 19.05
CA SER A 111 19.92 14.57 19.65
C SER A 111 19.79 15.94 18.97
N PHE A 112 18.58 16.43 18.86
CA PHE A 112 18.28 17.74 18.29
C PHE A 112 17.46 18.56 19.29
N SER A 113 17.78 19.85 19.44
CA SER A 113 17.13 20.72 20.43
C SER A 113 15.67 21.04 20.11
N ASP A 114 15.26 20.82 18.86
CA ASP A 114 13.92 21.08 18.34
C ASP A 114 13.10 19.79 18.13
N VAL A 115 13.52 18.68 18.74
CA VAL A 115 12.82 17.39 18.71
C VAL A 115 12.55 16.94 20.15
N ASP A 116 11.36 17.30 20.65
CA ASP A 116 10.89 16.90 21.98
C ASP A 116 10.50 15.41 22.02
N SER A 117 10.73 14.74 23.15
CA SER A 117 10.48 13.30 23.31
C SER A 117 9.00 12.91 23.35
N SER A 118 8.11 13.87 23.60
CA SER A 118 6.66 13.70 23.56
C SER A 118 6.08 13.79 22.14
N GLU A 119 6.86 14.24 21.16
CA GLU A 119 6.41 14.42 19.78
C GLU A 119 6.27 13.09 19.03
N TRP A 120 5.23 12.99 18.20
CA TRP A 120 4.89 11.76 17.46
C TRP A 120 6.01 11.29 16.53
N TYR A 121 6.86 12.20 16.04
CA TYR A 121 7.99 11.89 15.16
C TYR A 121 9.28 11.56 15.92
N TYR A 122 9.35 11.72 17.24
CA TYR A 122 10.58 11.58 18.02
C TYR A 122 11.28 10.25 17.76
N ASN A 123 10.53 9.14 17.83
CA ASN A 123 11.06 7.80 17.63
C ASN A 123 11.63 7.61 16.21
N SER A 124 10.91 8.08 15.19
CA SER A 124 11.39 7.95 13.80
C SER A 124 12.61 8.80 13.51
N VAL A 125 12.67 10.02 14.04
CA VAL A 125 13.86 10.87 13.93
C VAL A 125 15.06 10.21 14.64
N THR A 126 14.85 9.66 15.83
CA THR A 126 15.88 8.94 16.59
C THR A 126 16.40 7.74 15.81
N ILE A 127 15.50 6.90 15.27
CA ILE A 127 15.86 5.74 14.45
C ILE A 127 16.65 6.18 13.22
N ALA A 128 16.12 7.11 12.43
CA ALA A 128 16.77 7.59 11.21
C ALA A 128 18.14 8.23 11.49
N SER A 129 18.29 8.90 12.63
CA SER A 129 19.54 9.52 13.08
C SER A 129 20.58 8.46 13.45
N SER A 130 20.18 7.43 14.21
CA SER A 130 21.06 6.30 14.56
C SER A 130 21.54 5.52 13.33
N LEU A 131 20.75 5.50 12.25
CA LEU A 131 21.09 4.86 10.99
C LEU A 131 21.88 5.77 10.04
N GLY A 132 22.13 7.03 10.42
CA GLY A 132 22.82 7.99 9.57
C GLY A 132 22.02 8.48 8.36
N ILE A 133 20.73 8.21 8.31
CA ILE A 133 19.83 8.67 7.26
C ILE A 133 19.67 10.19 7.38
N VAL A 134 19.44 10.68 8.60
CA VAL A 134 19.35 12.11 8.92
C VAL A 134 20.53 12.56 9.78
N SER A 135 20.96 13.81 9.61
CA SER A 135 22.10 14.40 10.35
C SER A 135 21.76 15.76 11.00
N GLY A 136 20.52 16.20 10.84
CA GLY A 136 20.10 17.58 11.13
C GLY A 136 20.10 18.47 9.89
N THR A 137 19.54 19.66 10.03
CA THR A 137 19.74 20.81 9.12
C THR A 137 20.91 21.68 9.55
N THR A 138 21.20 21.65 10.84
CA THR A 138 22.38 22.24 11.47
C THR A 138 22.98 21.20 12.40
N GLU A 139 24.03 21.58 13.14
CA GLU A 139 24.59 20.69 14.14
C GLU A 139 23.63 20.38 15.30
N SER A 140 22.68 21.25 15.63
CA SER A 140 21.77 21.07 16.78
C SER A 140 20.30 20.96 16.42
N SER A 141 19.90 21.22 15.17
CA SER A 141 18.48 21.31 14.79
C SER A 141 18.12 20.33 13.67
N PHE A 142 16.99 19.65 13.81
CA PHE A 142 16.42 18.78 12.79
C PHE A 142 15.51 19.53 11.81
N GLY A 143 14.75 20.51 12.30
CA GLY A 143 13.69 21.21 11.59
C GLY A 143 12.51 20.29 11.27
N PRO A 144 11.76 19.77 12.27
CA PRO A 144 10.68 18.81 12.03
C PRO A 144 9.51 19.40 11.23
N GLU A 145 9.08 20.61 11.57
CA GLU A 145 7.89 21.26 11.02
C GLU A 145 8.12 22.00 9.69
N ARG A 146 9.38 22.22 9.32
CA ARG A 146 9.66 22.87 8.02
C ARG A 146 9.32 21.90 6.88
N TYR A 147 8.92 22.46 5.75
CA TYR A 147 8.77 21.68 4.53
C TYR A 147 10.13 21.17 4.04
N ILE A 148 10.14 19.93 3.56
CA ILE A 148 11.33 19.27 3.03
C ILE A 148 11.43 19.53 1.52
N THR A 149 12.65 19.74 1.04
CA THR A 149 12.91 19.94 -0.39
C THR A 149 13.03 18.62 -1.14
N ARG A 150 12.82 18.64 -2.46
CA ARG A 150 12.99 17.46 -3.32
C ARG A 150 14.43 16.91 -3.30
N GLY A 151 15.44 17.79 -3.23
CA GLY A 151 16.86 17.40 -3.09
C GLY A 151 17.13 16.67 -1.77
N GLU A 152 16.54 17.13 -0.68
CA GLU A 152 16.65 16.47 0.63
C GLU A 152 16.00 15.08 0.63
N ILE A 153 14.81 14.93 0.05
CA ILE A 153 14.17 13.62 -0.08
C ILE A 153 15.07 12.64 -0.85
N ALA A 154 15.64 13.07 -1.98
CA ALA A 154 16.55 12.23 -2.76
C ALA A 154 17.75 11.77 -1.92
N ALA A 155 18.36 12.67 -1.15
CA ALA A 155 19.46 12.34 -0.26
C ALA A 155 19.09 11.35 0.84
N LEU A 156 17.93 11.53 1.48
CA LEU A 156 17.44 10.62 2.51
C LEU A 156 17.12 9.24 1.95
N LEU A 157 16.51 9.15 0.76
CA LEU A 157 16.23 7.87 0.10
C LEU A 157 17.52 7.14 -0.28
N VAL A 158 18.51 7.82 -0.88
CA VAL A 158 19.78 7.18 -1.23
C VAL A 158 20.48 6.60 0.00
N ARG A 159 20.43 7.30 1.13
CA ARG A 159 21.00 6.80 2.39
C ARG A 159 20.20 5.63 2.97
N ALA A 160 18.87 5.75 3.00
CA ALA A 160 18.00 4.73 3.56
C ALA A 160 18.07 3.40 2.81
N PHE A 161 18.27 3.46 1.49
CA PHE A 161 18.33 2.29 0.60
C PHE A 161 19.75 1.92 0.17
N ALA A 162 20.79 2.51 0.79
CA ALA A 162 22.18 2.36 0.35
C ALA A 162 22.67 0.89 0.29
N TYR A 163 22.07 0.02 1.10
CA TYR A 163 22.41 -1.39 1.18
C TYR A 163 21.45 -2.31 0.42
N THR A 164 20.31 -1.80 -0.05
CA THR A 164 19.27 -2.60 -0.71
C THR A 164 19.05 -2.26 -2.18
N ILE A 165 19.54 -1.11 -2.65
CA ILE A 165 19.51 -0.68 -4.05
C ILE A 165 20.93 -0.46 -4.56
N ALA A 166 21.23 -1.00 -5.75
CA ALA A 166 22.49 -0.78 -6.46
C ALA A 166 22.49 0.61 -7.15
N PHE A 167 22.71 1.68 -6.39
CA PHE A 167 22.68 3.06 -6.90
C PHE A 167 23.78 3.43 -7.91
N ASP A 168 24.78 2.57 -8.07
CA ASP A 168 25.92 2.81 -8.96
C ASP A 168 25.78 2.10 -10.32
N GLU A 169 24.67 1.36 -10.53
CA GLU A 169 24.33 0.72 -11.79
C GLU A 169 23.34 1.57 -12.61
N GLY A 170 23.50 1.59 -13.94
CA GLY A 170 22.60 2.30 -14.86
C GLY A 170 23.18 3.58 -15.48
N THR A 171 22.33 4.37 -16.10
CA THR A 171 22.72 5.64 -16.77
C THR A 171 22.22 6.83 -15.98
N THR A 172 23.12 7.70 -15.53
CA THR A 172 22.76 8.92 -14.79
C THR A 172 22.05 9.91 -15.70
N ARG A 173 20.96 10.47 -15.22
CA ARG A 173 20.30 11.61 -15.85
C ARG A 173 20.67 12.88 -15.09
N HIS A 174 21.59 13.65 -15.64
CA HIS A 174 21.93 14.97 -15.10
C HIS A 174 20.81 15.97 -15.38
N PHE A 175 20.45 16.77 -14.37
CA PHE A 175 19.41 17.81 -14.49
C PHE A 175 20.03 19.19 -14.60
N LYS A 176 19.45 20.06 -15.43
CA LYS A 176 20.01 21.38 -15.74
C LYS A 176 20.06 22.33 -14.53
N ASP A 177 19.20 22.11 -13.56
CA ASP A 177 19.01 22.92 -12.35
C ASP A 177 19.65 22.30 -11.11
N VAL A 178 20.50 21.28 -11.29
CA VAL A 178 21.29 20.66 -10.22
C VAL A 178 22.75 20.98 -10.49
N GLY A 179 23.28 21.97 -9.78
CA GLY A 179 24.69 22.35 -9.91
C GLY A 179 25.62 21.35 -9.21
N ASN A 180 26.79 21.09 -9.77
CA ASN A 180 27.76 20.12 -9.24
C ASN A 180 28.28 20.44 -7.83
N THR A 181 28.16 21.69 -7.37
CA THR A 181 28.55 22.14 -6.02
C THR A 181 27.42 22.02 -5.01
N TYR A 182 26.20 21.67 -5.44
CA TYR A 182 25.09 21.45 -4.52
C TYR A 182 25.36 20.21 -3.68
N TRP A 183 25.17 20.31 -2.36
CA TRP A 183 25.54 19.26 -1.40
C TRP A 183 24.86 17.91 -1.68
N ALA A 184 23.66 17.90 -2.26
CA ALA A 184 22.91 16.70 -2.62
C ALA A 184 23.06 16.30 -4.09
N SER A 185 23.96 16.94 -4.86
CA SER A 185 24.16 16.63 -6.28
C SER A 185 24.50 15.15 -6.49
N ARG A 186 25.38 14.59 -5.64
CA ARG A 186 25.78 13.17 -5.73
C ARG A 186 24.61 12.23 -5.48
N GLU A 187 23.80 12.50 -4.47
CA GLU A 187 22.63 11.71 -4.14
C GLU A 187 21.53 11.84 -5.20
N ILE A 188 21.33 13.02 -5.79
CA ILE A 188 20.41 13.21 -6.91
C ILE A 188 20.88 12.39 -8.13
N ASP A 189 22.17 12.42 -8.45
CA ASP A 189 22.72 11.62 -9.56
C ASP A 189 22.50 10.12 -9.32
N LYS A 190 22.78 9.63 -8.11
CA LYS A 190 22.52 8.23 -7.70
C LYS A 190 21.04 7.87 -7.83
N ALA A 191 20.15 8.69 -7.26
CA ALA A 191 18.71 8.46 -7.33
C ALA A 191 18.19 8.47 -8.77
N SER A 192 18.73 9.32 -9.63
CA SER A 192 18.34 9.38 -11.05
C SER A 192 18.80 8.15 -11.82
N ARG A 193 20.03 7.69 -11.54
CA ARG A 193 20.65 6.54 -12.18
C ARG A 193 19.88 5.25 -11.90
N ALA A 194 19.48 5.06 -10.64
CA ALA A 194 18.68 3.91 -10.21
C ALA A 194 17.20 4.01 -10.63
N GLY A 195 16.73 5.18 -11.10
CA GLY A 195 15.33 5.38 -11.47
C GLY A 195 14.38 5.71 -10.32
N VAL A 196 14.92 6.03 -9.12
CA VAL A 196 14.14 6.57 -7.99
C VAL A 196 13.50 7.90 -8.36
N ILE A 197 14.21 8.73 -9.14
CA ILE A 197 13.73 10.03 -9.64
C ILE A 197 13.83 10.11 -11.16
N SER A 198 12.90 10.83 -11.79
CA SER A 198 12.92 11.07 -13.24
C SER A 198 12.96 12.55 -13.62
N GLY A 199 12.81 13.46 -12.66
CA GLY A 199 12.64 14.89 -12.91
C GLY A 199 11.36 15.24 -13.66
N TYR A 200 11.28 16.47 -14.14
CA TYR A 200 10.15 17.00 -14.92
C TYR A 200 10.52 17.21 -16.38
N LYS A 201 9.51 17.58 -17.18
CA LYS A 201 9.70 18.07 -18.54
C LYS A 201 10.69 19.24 -18.55
N GLY A 202 11.55 19.29 -19.57
CA GLY A 202 12.61 20.31 -19.68
C GLY A 202 13.96 19.92 -19.06
N ASN A 203 14.08 18.69 -18.55
CA ASN A 203 15.28 18.16 -17.91
C ASN A 203 15.67 18.91 -16.62
N VAL A 204 14.68 19.18 -15.76
CA VAL A 204 14.83 19.85 -14.47
C VAL A 204 14.34 18.95 -13.33
N PHE A 205 14.94 19.03 -12.16
CA PHE A 205 14.57 18.25 -10.98
C PHE A 205 13.91 19.07 -9.87
N LYS A 206 14.16 20.38 -9.84
CA LYS A 206 13.73 21.34 -8.84
C LYS A 206 14.23 20.99 -7.42
N PRO A 207 15.56 20.87 -7.20
CA PRO A 207 16.11 20.37 -5.94
C PRO A 207 15.79 21.25 -4.73
N PHE A 208 15.60 22.56 -4.94
CA PHE A 208 15.35 23.55 -3.89
C PHE A 208 13.86 23.77 -3.57
N GLU A 209 12.97 23.23 -4.40
CA GLU A 209 11.53 23.38 -4.20
C GLU A 209 11.02 22.41 -3.13
N TYR A 210 10.07 22.88 -2.32
CA TYR A 210 9.38 22.04 -1.35
C TYR A 210 8.55 20.97 -2.04
N ALA A 211 8.69 19.72 -1.60
CA ALA A 211 7.97 18.60 -2.17
C ALA A 211 6.52 18.56 -1.68
N THR A 212 5.63 18.16 -2.57
CA THR A 212 4.28 17.72 -2.20
C THR A 212 4.32 16.31 -1.59
N ARG A 213 3.28 15.94 -0.84
CA ARG A 213 3.12 14.58 -0.30
C ARG A 213 3.17 13.52 -1.39
N ALA A 214 2.48 13.75 -2.52
CA ALA A 214 2.47 12.83 -3.64
C ALA A 214 3.84 12.64 -4.30
N GLU A 215 4.65 13.69 -4.39
CA GLU A 215 6.03 13.59 -4.90
C GLU A 215 6.91 12.77 -3.97
N ALA A 216 6.85 13.04 -2.67
CA ALA A 216 7.62 12.31 -1.67
C ALA A 216 7.24 10.81 -1.64
N MET A 217 5.93 10.51 -1.65
CA MET A 217 5.41 9.14 -1.75
C MET A 217 5.82 8.46 -3.05
N THR A 218 5.77 9.17 -4.18
CA THR A 218 6.20 8.62 -5.48
C THR A 218 7.67 8.26 -5.51
N MET A 219 8.53 9.10 -4.92
CA MET A 219 9.97 8.82 -4.86
C MET A 219 10.26 7.61 -3.95
N LEU A 220 9.60 7.53 -2.79
CA LEU A 220 9.69 6.37 -1.89
C LEU A 220 9.17 5.10 -2.56
N TYR A 221 8.00 5.16 -3.19
CA TYR A 221 7.41 4.07 -3.97
C TYR A 221 8.41 3.54 -5.00
N ASN A 222 9.02 4.41 -5.81
CA ASN A 222 9.98 3.99 -6.81
C ASN A 222 11.16 3.24 -6.18
N ALA A 223 11.67 3.69 -5.02
CA ALA A 223 12.76 3.03 -4.33
C ALA A 223 12.35 1.62 -3.83
N LEU A 224 11.14 1.43 -3.30
CA LEU A 224 10.65 0.12 -2.84
C LEU A 224 10.66 -0.95 -3.95
N TYR A 225 10.31 -0.55 -5.18
CA TYR A 225 10.28 -1.42 -6.36
C TYR A 225 11.65 -1.53 -7.07
N LEU A 226 12.73 -1.19 -6.38
CA LEU A 226 14.12 -1.36 -6.84
C LEU A 226 14.96 -2.21 -5.87
N GLU A 227 14.39 -2.61 -4.73
CA GLU A 227 15.07 -3.44 -3.75
C GLU A 227 15.12 -4.91 -4.22
N GLU A 228 16.29 -5.38 -4.67
CA GLU A 228 16.43 -6.71 -5.28
C GLU A 228 17.54 -7.59 -4.64
N ASN A 229 18.13 -7.18 -3.52
CA ASN A 229 19.23 -7.92 -2.88
C ASN A 229 18.78 -9.07 -1.93
N ALA A 230 17.48 -9.20 -1.66
CA ALA A 230 16.90 -10.21 -0.76
C ALA A 230 15.51 -10.69 -1.25
N VAL A 231 15.40 -10.94 -2.55
CA VAL A 231 14.16 -11.30 -3.25
C VAL A 231 13.73 -12.74 -2.89
N PRO A 232 12.43 -13.01 -2.65
CA PRO A 232 11.94 -14.36 -2.41
C PRO A 232 12.06 -15.28 -3.65
N THR A 233 12.06 -16.59 -3.42
CA THR A 233 11.96 -17.55 -4.53
C THR A 233 10.53 -17.58 -5.08
N ASP A 234 10.37 -17.92 -6.37
CA ASP A 234 9.03 -18.03 -6.96
C ASP A 234 8.22 -19.09 -6.23
N LYS A 235 8.84 -20.25 -5.96
CA LYS A 235 8.23 -21.33 -5.20
C LYS A 235 7.68 -20.85 -3.85
N ALA A 236 8.44 -20.07 -3.08
CA ALA A 236 7.96 -19.59 -1.78
C ALA A 236 6.73 -18.69 -1.90
N LEU A 237 6.65 -17.85 -2.94
CA LEU A 237 5.49 -16.99 -3.19
C LEU A 237 4.27 -17.80 -3.65
N LEU A 238 4.48 -18.74 -4.58
CA LEU A 238 3.41 -19.59 -5.11
C LEU A 238 2.85 -20.51 -4.01
N ASP A 239 3.72 -21.18 -3.24
CA ASP A 239 3.31 -22.04 -2.11
C ASP A 239 2.52 -21.23 -1.06
N LEU A 240 2.93 -20.00 -0.79
CA LEU A 240 2.24 -19.11 0.14
C LEU A 240 0.84 -18.74 -0.36
N VAL A 241 0.72 -18.23 -1.59
CA VAL A 241 -0.58 -17.84 -2.17
C VAL A 241 -1.52 -19.04 -2.21
N LYS A 242 -1.03 -20.19 -2.70
CA LYS A 242 -1.78 -21.45 -2.72
C LYS A 242 -2.29 -21.84 -1.33
N THR A 243 -1.41 -21.80 -0.32
CA THR A 243 -1.78 -22.13 1.06
C THR A 243 -2.87 -21.20 1.59
N ILE A 244 -2.73 -19.89 1.37
CA ILE A 244 -3.73 -18.90 1.81
C ILE A 244 -5.08 -19.18 1.15
N GLU A 245 -5.10 -19.43 -0.16
CA GLU A 245 -6.34 -19.70 -0.90
C GLU A 245 -6.97 -21.04 -0.56
N GLU A 246 -6.18 -22.07 -0.29
CA GLU A 246 -6.70 -23.35 0.18
C GLU A 246 -7.28 -23.24 1.61
N GLU A 247 -6.63 -22.49 2.50
CA GLU A 247 -7.16 -22.18 3.83
C GLU A 247 -8.48 -21.41 3.73
N ARG A 248 -8.52 -20.32 2.95
CA ARG A 248 -9.73 -19.52 2.70
C ARG A 248 -10.83 -20.37 2.07
N SER A 249 -10.51 -21.16 1.03
CA SER A 249 -11.45 -22.04 0.34
C SER A 249 -12.12 -23.01 1.30
N ARG A 250 -11.36 -23.66 2.20
CA ARG A 250 -11.94 -24.58 3.19
C ARG A 250 -12.91 -23.86 4.13
N ALA A 251 -12.56 -22.67 4.60
CA ALA A 251 -13.44 -21.88 5.47
C ALA A 251 -14.72 -21.43 4.75
N LEU A 252 -14.62 -21.01 3.49
CA LEU A 252 -15.78 -20.63 2.67
C LEU A 252 -16.71 -21.79 2.38
N LEU A 253 -16.18 -22.95 1.95
CA LEU A 253 -16.99 -24.15 1.68
C LEU A 253 -17.71 -24.66 2.94
N ALA A 254 -17.09 -24.51 4.11
CA ALA A 254 -17.72 -24.79 5.41
C ALA A 254 -18.67 -23.68 5.87
N VAL A 255 -18.73 -22.55 5.13
CA VAL A 255 -19.43 -21.32 5.49
C VAL A 255 -19.08 -20.91 6.92
N ASP A 256 -17.81 -20.96 7.32
CA ASP A 256 -17.34 -20.68 8.67
C ASP A 256 -16.76 -19.26 8.77
N PRO A 257 -17.55 -18.26 9.20
CA PRO A 257 -17.07 -16.89 9.29
C PRO A 257 -16.04 -16.67 10.40
N ASN A 258 -15.98 -17.54 11.42
CA ASN A 258 -14.99 -17.39 12.50
C ASN A 258 -13.64 -17.89 12.02
N ARG A 259 -13.59 -19.06 11.37
CA ARG A 259 -12.37 -19.54 10.75
C ARG A 259 -11.89 -18.61 9.64
N LEU A 260 -12.81 -18.07 8.84
CA LEU A 260 -12.46 -17.07 7.84
C LEU A 260 -11.83 -15.83 8.49
N LYS A 261 -12.39 -15.32 9.60
CA LYS A 261 -11.83 -14.17 10.33
C LYS A 261 -10.40 -14.41 10.81
N GLU A 262 -10.10 -15.59 11.35
CA GLU A 262 -8.74 -15.96 11.78
C GLU A 262 -7.75 -15.93 10.61
N ILE A 263 -8.14 -16.48 9.46
CA ILE A 263 -7.34 -16.46 8.23
C ILE A 263 -7.14 -15.02 7.76
N VAL A 264 -8.20 -14.20 7.77
CA VAL A 264 -8.14 -12.77 7.42
C VAL A 264 -7.13 -12.02 8.29
N ASP A 265 -7.13 -12.29 9.60
CA ASP A 265 -6.20 -11.62 10.51
C ASP A 265 -4.74 -12.04 10.32
N ALA A 266 -4.50 -13.30 9.97
CA ALA A 266 -3.16 -13.87 9.83
C ALA A 266 -2.53 -13.62 8.45
N ARG A 267 -3.32 -13.68 7.37
CA ARG A 267 -2.81 -13.76 5.99
C ARG A 267 -2.94 -12.47 5.20
N TYR A 268 -3.77 -11.53 5.67
CA TYR A 268 -4.10 -10.32 4.94
C TYR A 268 -3.67 -9.06 5.68
N ALA A 269 -3.44 -7.98 4.93
CA ALA A 269 -3.14 -6.66 5.47
C ALA A 269 -3.86 -5.57 4.67
N GLY A 270 -3.81 -4.34 5.18
CA GLY A 270 -4.22 -3.16 4.41
C GLY A 270 -5.66 -3.22 3.87
N TYR A 271 -5.82 -2.74 2.64
CA TYR A 271 -7.12 -2.69 1.95
C TYR A 271 -7.78 -4.07 1.84
N TYR A 272 -7.02 -5.10 1.42
CA TYR A 272 -7.62 -6.42 1.19
C TYR A 272 -8.05 -7.09 2.49
N LYS A 273 -7.36 -6.82 3.61
CA LYS A 273 -7.85 -7.24 4.93
C LYS A 273 -9.18 -6.57 5.27
N ALA A 274 -9.33 -5.27 5.00
CA ALA A 274 -10.59 -4.56 5.23
C ALA A 274 -11.71 -5.16 4.37
N LEU A 275 -11.43 -5.41 3.08
CA LEU A 275 -12.39 -5.99 2.14
C LEU A 275 -12.82 -7.41 2.55
N GLN A 276 -11.87 -8.26 2.95
CA GLN A 276 -12.16 -9.61 3.44
C GLN A 276 -12.95 -9.60 4.76
N ASN A 277 -12.78 -8.59 5.62
CA ASN A 277 -13.62 -8.44 6.82
C ASN A 277 -15.08 -8.11 6.47
N VAL A 278 -15.33 -7.40 5.36
CA VAL A 278 -16.70 -7.19 4.85
C VAL A 278 -17.31 -8.51 4.37
N GLU A 279 -16.54 -9.38 3.72
CA GLU A 279 -17.00 -10.73 3.36
C GLU A 279 -17.32 -11.59 4.60
N VAL A 280 -16.48 -11.53 5.64
CA VAL A 280 -16.78 -12.17 6.93
C VAL A 280 -18.09 -11.64 7.53
N LEU A 281 -18.29 -10.32 7.54
CA LEU A 281 -19.50 -9.68 8.04
C LEU A 281 -20.73 -10.14 7.27
N LEU A 282 -20.63 -10.23 5.95
CA LEU A 282 -21.69 -10.69 5.05
C LEU A 282 -22.14 -12.11 5.43
N LEU A 283 -21.20 -13.06 5.58
CA LEU A 283 -21.52 -14.43 5.96
C LEU A 283 -22.15 -14.52 7.36
N ARG A 284 -21.67 -13.72 8.33
CA ARG A 284 -22.27 -13.65 9.67
C ARG A 284 -23.71 -13.14 9.60
N LYS A 285 -23.94 -12.03 8.89
CA LYS A 285 -25.27 -11.41 8.76
C LYS A 285 -26.25 -12.33 8.05
N ALA A 286 -25.82 -13.03 7.01
CA ALA A 286 -26.65 -14.02 6.35
C ALA A 286 -27.11 -15.12 7.33
N LYS A 287 -26.19 -15.67 8.14
CA LYS A 287 -26.54 -16.67 9.17
C LYS A 287 -27.45 -16.11 10.27
N GLU A 288 -27.14 -14.92 10.80
CA GLU A 288 -27.95 -14.24 11.83
C GLU A 288 -29.40 -14.01 11.37
N GLN A 289 -29.58 -13.71 10.08
CA GLN A 289 -30.88 -13.48 9.47
C GLN A 289 -31.57 -14.76 8.99
N GLY A 290 -30.98 -15.94 9.22
CA GLY A 290 -31.60 -17.23 8.90
C GLY A 290 -31.53 -17.63 7.43
N TYR A 291 -30.59 -17.08 6.64
CA TYR A 291 -30.34 -17.57 5.29
C TYR A 291 -29.65 -18.93 5.34
N GLU A 292 -30.14 -19.87 4.54
CA GLU A 292 -29.41 -21.09 4.22
C GLU A 292 -28.36 -20.76 3.16
N VAL A 293 -27.10 -20.64 3.58
CA VAL A 293 -25.96 -20.30 2.72
C VAL A 293 -25.20 -21.57 2.34
N SER A 294 -24.88 -21.72 1.06
CA SER A 294 -23.96 -22.74 0.56
C SER A 294 -22.94 -22.10 -0.37
N ILE A 295 -21.69 -22.55 -0.29
CA ILE A 295 -20.62 -22.13 -1.19
C ILE A 295 -20.04 -23.39 -1.82
N SER A 296 -19.92 -23.40 -3.14
CA SER A 296 -19.21 -24.42 -3.89
C SER A 296 -18.02 -23.82 -4.63
N ARG A 297 -17.02 -24.64 -4.93
CA ARG A 297 -15.86 -24.28 -5.73
C ARG A 297 -15.73 -25.24 -6.90
N THR A 298 -15.42 -24.71 -8.07
CA THR A 298 -15.00 -25.47 -9.24
C THR A 298 -13.65 -24.98 -9.75
N GLY A 299 -13.00 -25.81 -10.56
CA GLY A 299 -11.71 -25.50 -11.17
C GLY A 299 -10.52 -25.60 -10.21
N GLU A 300 -9.32 -25.63 -10.79
CA GLU A 300 -8.06 -25.71 -10.07
C GLU A 300 -7.35 -24.36 -10.10
N LEU A 301 -6.77 -23.98 -8.97
CA LEU A 301 -6.03 -22.73 -8.87
C LEU A 301 -4.71 -22.86 -9.65
N THR A 302 -4.42 -21.88 -10.49
CA THR A 302 -3.13 -21.72 -11.17
C THR A 302 -2.52 -20.38 -10.79
N GLU A 303 -1.22 -20.37 -10.50
CA GLU A 303 -0.52 -19.18 -10.04
C GLU A 303 0.77 -18.92 -10.84
N LYS A 304 1.12 -17.65 -11.01
CA LYS A 304 2.35 -17.22 -11.69
C LYS A 304 2.91 -15.95 -11.10
N VAL A 305 4.20 -15.96 -10.76
CA VAL A 305 4.89 -14.74 -10.31
C VAL A 305 5.07 -13.79 -11.50
N LEU A 306 4.54 -12.57 -11.37
CA LEU A 306 4.68 -11.50 -12.36
C LEU A 306 5.84 -10.55 -12.05
N GLY A 307 6.13 -10.36 -10.77
CA GLY A 307 7.19 -9.48 -10.28
C GLY A 307 7.44 -9.70 -8.80
N LYS A 308 8.68 -9.47 -8.37
CA LYS A 308 9.10 -9.68 -6.98
C LYS A 308 10.31 -8.82 -6.64
N TRP A 309 10.24 -8.24 -5.47
CA TRP A 309 11.23 -7.39 -4.83
C TRP A 309 11.38 -7.84 -3.39
N ASN A 310 12.30 -7.24 -2.64
CA ASN A 310 12.54 -7.59 -1.23
C ASN A 310 11.28 -7.61 -0.38
N ARG A 311 10.33 -6.73 -0.68
CA ARG A 311 9.18 -6.42 0.19
C ARG A 311 7.83 -6.44 -0.52
N ILE A 312 7.83 -6.58 -1.84
CA ILE A 312 6.62 -6.55 -2.67
C ILE A 312 6.70 -7.71 -3.67
N ALA A 313 5.59 -8.39 -3.87
CA ALA A 313 5.47 -9.42 -4.90
C ALA A 313 4.09 -9.38 -5.55
N LEU A 314 4.04 -9.73 -6.83
CA LEU A 314 2.82 -9.80 -7.63
C LEU A 314 2.69 -11.23 -8.12
N VAL A 315 1.56 -11.86 -7.81
CA VAL A 315 1.24 -13.21 -8.25
C VAL A 315 -0.09 -13.15 -9.00
N GLU A 316 -0.05 -13.50 -10.28
CA GLU A 316 -1.26 -13.77 -11.07
C GLU A 316 -1.87 -15.08 -10.58
N VAL A 317 -3.18 -15.09 -10.43
CA VAL A 317 -3.99 -16.25 -10.05
C VAL A 317 -5.15 -16.41 -11.02
N ASP A 318 -5.54 -17.64 -11.33
CA ASP A 318 -6.66 -17.96 -12.21
C ASP A 318 -7.21 -19.37 -11.89
N GLY A 319 -8.31 -19.74 -12.52
CA GLY A 319 -8.76 -21.13 -12.67
C GLY A 319 -9.73 -21.63 -11.60
N ALA A 320 -9.91 -20.91 -10.48
CA ALA A 320 -10.92 -21.24 -9.48
C ALA A 320 -12.16 -20.34 -9.59
N GLU A 321 -13.35 -20.93 -9.46
CA GLU A 321 -14.62 -20.21 -9.42
C GLU A 321 -15.44 -20.66 -8.20
N TYR A 322 -15.89 -19.70 -7.39
CA TYR A 322 -16.75 -19.94 -6.25
C TYR A 322 -18.17 -19.48 -6.56
N THR A 323 -19.16 -20.32 -6.22
CA THR A 323 -20.58 -19.95 -6.30
C THR A 323 -21.15 -19.92 -4.89
N LEU A 324 -21.57 -18.74 -4.44
CA LEU A 324 -22.37 -18.56 -3.24
C LEU A 324 -23.83 -18.62 -3.64
N THR A 325 -24.60 -19.52 -3.02
CA THR A 325 -26.06 -19.51 -3.05
C THR A 325 -26.58 -19.25 -1.65
N ALA A 326 -27.50 -18.30 -1.48
CA ALA A 326 -28.28 -18.26 -0.24
C ALA A 326 -29.77 -18.18 -0.46
N LYS A 327 -30.49 -18.86 0.42
CA LYS A 327 -31.93 -19.07 0.32
C LYS A 327 -32.62 -18.65 1.61
N LYS A 328 -33.76 -17.99 1.48
CA LYS A 328 -34.63 -17.63 2.61
C LYS A 328 -36.05 -17.36 2.08
N ASP A 329 -37.07 -17.86 2.78
CA ASP A 329 -38.49 -17.58 2.48
C ASP A 329 -38.90 -17.86 1.01
N GLY A 330 -38.29 -18.87 0.38
CA GLY A 330 -38.54 -19.22 -1.03
C GLY A 330 -37.80 -18.34 -2.05
N GLU A 331 -37.11 -17.29 -1.61
CA GLU A 331 -36.18 -16.53 -2.45
C GLU A 331 -34.80 -17.19 -2.45
N GLU A 332 -34.17 -17.23 -3.62
CA GLU A 332 -32.81 -17.70 -3.83
C GLU A 332 -32.01 -16.61 -4.54
N TRP A 333 -30.80 -16.35 -4.04
CA TRP A 333 -29.85 -15.50 -4.73
C TRP A 333 -28.52 -16.22 -4.91
N LYS A 334 -27.82 -15.87 -6.00
CA LYS A 334 -26.52 -16.42 -6.34
C LYS A 334 -25.52 -15.31 -6.62
N ALA A 335 -24.30 -15.51 -6.17
CA ALA A 335 -23.14 -14.70 -6.53
C ALA A 335 -22.01 -15.62 -6.98
N VAL A 336 -21.27 -15.20 -8.00
CA VAL A 336 -20.13 -15.94 -8.55
C VAL A 336 -18.89 -15.10 -8.38
N GLU A 337 -17.89 -15.64 -7.71
CA GLU A 337 -16.54 -15.08 -7.59
C GLU A 337 -15.62 -15.89 -8.52
N LYS A 338 -15.07 -15.23 -9.54
CA LYS A 338 -13.98 -15.81 -10.33
C LYS A 338 -12.67 -15.39 -9.70
N PHE A 339 -11.93 -16.36 -9.19
CA PHE A 339 -10.63 -16.11 -8.58
C PHE A 339 -9.56 -15.98 -9.67
N LYS A 340 -9.65 -14.87 -10.40
CA LYS A 340 -8.81 -14.51 -11.52
C LYS A 340 -8.36 -13.06 -11.39
N GLY A 341 -7.06 -12.84 -11.33
CA GLY A 341 -6.50 -11.51 -11.15
C GLY A 341 -5.05 -11.55 -10.68
N VAL A 342 -4.60 -10.46 -10.08
CA VAL A 342 -3.27 -10.31 -9.49
C VAL A 342 -3.41 -10.04 -8.00
N VAL A 343 -2.90 -10.95 -7.18
CA VAL A 343 -2.71 -10.70 -5.76
C VAL A 343 -1.37 -10.02 -5.53
N MET A 344 -1.40 -8.93 -4.77
CA MET A 344 -0.20 -8.20 -4.39
C MET A 344 0.13 -8.50 -2.93
N LEU A 345 1.35 -8.99 -2.72
CA LEU A 345 1.88 -9.32 -1.42
C LEU A 345 2.84 -8.23 -0.96
N LYS A 346 2.79 -7.95 0.35
CA LYS A 346 3.80 -7.13 1.02
C LYS A 346 4.46 -7.95 2.12
N LYS A 347 5.72 -7.67 2.38
CA LYS A 347 6.45 -8.18 3.53
C LYS A 347 6.28 -7.21 4.69
N ASP A 348 5.75 -7.68 5.81
CA ASP A 348 5.68 -6.90 7.03
C ASP A 348 7.10 -6.58 7.52
N PRO A 349 7.46 -5.31 7.71
CA PRO A 349 8.83 -4.95 8.00
C PRO A 349 9.21 -5.23 9.47
N THR A 350 8.24 -5.56 10.33
CA THR A 350 8.46 -5.93 11.74
C THR A 350 8.59 -7.44 11.91
N THR A 351 7.69 -8.22 11.29
CA THR A 351 7.63 -9.68 11.44
C THR A 351 8.34 -10.45 10.34
N ASN A 352 8.68 -9.80 9.21
CA ASN A 352 9.18 -10.43 7.99
C ASN A 352 8.20 -11.41 7.30
N GLU A 353 6.94 -11.44 7.73
CA GLU A 353 5.91 -12.28 7.12
C GLU A 353 5.33 -11.63 5.86
N TRP A 354 5.02 -12.45 4.86
CA TRP A 354 4.33 -12.01 3.65
C TRP A 354 2.81 -12.10 3.84
N ARG A 355 2.11 -11.05 3.42
CA ARG A 355 0.64 -10.96 3.49
C ARG A 355 0.08 -10.35 2.21
N ILE A 356 -1.12 -10.76 1.81
CA ILE A 356 -1.84 -10.15 0.69
C ILE A 356 -2.43 -8.83 1.19
N TYR A 357 -2.08 -7.71 0.52
CA TYR A 357 -2.58 -6.39 0.93
C TYR A 357 -3.56 -5.76 -0.04
N THR A 358 -3.55 -6.20 -1.30
CA THR A 358 -4.50 -5.77 -2.33
C THR A 358 -4.61 -6.80 -3.45
N SER A 359 -5.68 -6.72 -4.21
CA SER A 359 -6.00 -7.58 -5.34
C SER A 359 -7.03 -6.87 -6.23
N ASP A 360 -7.05 -7.19 -7.52
CA ASP A 360 -8.11 -6.79 -8.45
C ASP A 360 -9.23 -7.85 -8.57
N ILE A 361 -9.16 -8.93 -7.79
CA ILE A 361 -10.19 -9.97 -7.70
C ILE A 361 -11.42 -9.44 -6.96
N GLN A 362 -12.59 -9.59 -7.57
CA GLN A 362 -13.87 -9.22 -6.95
C GLN A 362 -14.35 -10.31 -5.99
N LEU A 363 -14.73 -9.92 -4.77
CA LEU A 363 -15.32 -10.83 -3.77
C LEU A 363 -16.85 -10.86 -3.86
N PHE A 364 -17.48 -11.75 -3.09
CA PHE A 364 -18.96 -11.84 -3.01
C PHE A 364 -19.65 -10.58 -2.49
N ALA A 365 -18.93 -9.69 -1.80
CA ALA A 365 -19.45 -8.48 -1.16
C ALA A 365 -19.90 -7.41 -2.16
N THR A 366 -21.01 -7.66 -2.86
CA THR A 366 -21.65 -6.71 -3.77
C THR A 366 -22.56 -5.74 -3.01
N LYS A 367 -22.71 -4.51 -3.52
CA LYS A 367 -23.63 -3.51 -2.97
C LYS A 367 -25.05 -4.06 -2.78
N GLN A 368 -25.58 -4.75 -3.79
CA GLN A 368 -26.90 -5.36 -3.75
C GLN A 368 -27.05 -6.37 -2.59
N LEU A 369 -26.01 -7.17 -2.35
CA LEU A 369 -26.04 -8.18 -1.30
C LEU A 369 -25.89 -7.57 0.10
N LEU A 370 -25.05 -6.55 0.24
CA LEU A 370 -24.93 -5.77 1.48
C LEU A 370 -26.27 -5.10 1.83
N GLU A 371 -26.92 -4.43 0.86
CA GLU A 371 -28.23 -3.80 1.03
C GLU A 371 -29.31 -4.81 1.44
N LYS A 372 -29.35 -6.00 0.81
CA LYS A 372 -30.29 -7.08 1.19
C LYS A 372 -30.11 -7.55 2.62
N LEU A 373 -28.89 -7.52 3.14
CA LEU A 373 -28.58 -7.89 4.52
C LEU A 373 -28.70 -6.72 5.49
N GLY A 374 -29.16 -5.54 5.04
CA GLY A 374 -29.26 -4.34 5.87
C GLY A 374 -27.91 -3.79 6.31
N ILE A 375 -26.83 -4.15 5.61
CA ILE A 375 -25.50 -3.58 5.78
C ILE A 375 -25.49 -2.33 4.90
N LYS A 376 -25.66 -1.16 5.53
CA LYS A 376 -25.67 0.14 4.87
C LYS A 376 -24.36 0.85 5.08
#